data_AF-A0A8C9A0F1-F1
#
_entry.id   AF-A0A8C9A0F1-F1
#
_cell.length_a   1.000
_cell.length_b   1.000
_cell.length_c   1.000
_cell.angle_alpha   90.00
_cell.angle_beta   90.00
_cell.angle_gamma   90.00
#
_symmetry.space_group_name_H-M   'P 1'
#
loop_
_entity.id
_entity.type
_entity.pdbx_description
1 polymer ?
#
loop_
_entity_poly.entity_id
_entity_poly.type
_entity_poly.pdbx_seq_one_letter_code
_entity_poly.pdbx_strand_id
1 'polypeptide(L)'
;MAACRRCCSCLRLRPLGESPLRLPGRDRALTQLQVRALWSNAGSRTVAVDLGNRKLEISSGKLARFADGSAVVQSGDTAVMVTAVSKTKPSPSQFMPLVVDYRQKAAAAGRIPTNYLRREIGTSDKEILTSRIIDRSIRPLFPAGYFYDTQVLCNLLAVDGVNEPDVLAINGGKYKSRD
;
A
#
# COMPACT_ATOMS: atom_id res chain seq x y z
N MET A 1 22.83 34.74 14.09
CA MET A 1 21.88 34.07 15.02
C MET A 1 20.46 34.48 14.65
N ALA A 2 19.44 33.64 14.51
CA ALA A 2 19.28 32.23 14.19
C ALA A 2 17.76 32.02 14.04
N ALA A 3 17.38 31.16 13.10
CA ALA A 3 16.12 30.41 13.00
C ALA A 3 14.80 31.16 12.72
N CYS A 4 14.51 31.22 11.43
CA CYS A 4 13.21 31.37 10.77
C CYS A 4 12.10 30.48 11.39
N ARG A 5 11.06 31.10 11.96
CA ARG A 5 9.85 30.47 12.53
C ARG A 5 8.72 30.24 11.49
N ARG A 6 9.03 29.74 10.28
CA ARG A 6 8.03 29.65 9.18
C ARG A 6 7.93 28.32 8.43
N CYS A 7 8.17 27.19 9.08
CA CYS A 7 7.98 25.86 8.44
C CYS A 7 7.07 24.93 9.25
N CYS A 8 5.87 25.40 9.64
CA CYS A 8 4.88 24.57 10.34
C CYS A 8 3.50 24.53 9.64
N SER A 9 3.39 24.89 8.35
CA SER A 9 2.08 25.05 7.67
C SER A 9 1.80 24.10 6.50
N CYS A 10 2.59 23.03 6.28
CA CYS A 10 2.33 22.07 5.20
C CYS A 10 1.82 20.69 5.64
N LEU A 11 1.42 20.52 6.90
CA LEU A 11 0.55 19.43 7.33
C LEU A 11 -0.90 19.77 6.95
N ARG A 12 -1.22 19.74 5.64
CA ARG A 12 -2.62 19.67 5.20
C ARG A 12 -3.12 18.26 5.45
N LEU A 13 -3.56 18.04 6.69
CA LEU A 13 -4.55 17.01 7.01
C LEU A 13 -5.78 17.28 6.13
N ARG A 14 -6.13 16.33 5.25
CA ARG A 14 -7.41 16.37 4.54
C ARG A 14 -8.52 16.15 5.57
N PRO A 15 -9.53 17.02 5.64
CA PRO A 15 -10.72 16.72 6.43
C PRO A 15 -11.54 15.67 5.68
N LEU A 16 -11.80 14.54 6.34
CA LEU A 16 -12.80 13.57 5.91
C LEU A 16 -14.17 14.11 6.34
N GLY A 17 -14.88 14.75 5.41
CA GLY A 17 -16.26 15.18 5.54
C GLY A 17 -16.98 14.94 4.23
N GLU A 18 -18.09 14.20 4.30
CA GLU A 18 -18.91 13.76 3.18
C GLU A 18 -19.33 14.91 2.27
N SER A 19 -18.97 14.83 1.00
CA SER A 19 -19.70 15.44 -0.12
C SER A 19 -19.15 14.85 -1.43
N PRO A 20 -19.99 14.61 -2.45
CA PRO A 20 -19.48 14.27 -3.77
C PRO A 20 -18.60 15.43 -4.23
N LEU A 21 -17.41 15.11 -4.76
CA LEU A 21 -16.42 16.09 -5.21
C LEU A 21 -17.04 17.10 -6.19
N ARG A 22 -17.58 18.20 -5.66
CA ARG A 22 -17.91 19.40 -6.42
C ARG A 22 -16.69 20.30 -6.37
N LEU A 23 -15.94 20.34 -7.47
CA LEU A 23 -14.96 21.40 -7.69
C LEU A 23 -15.73 22.73 -7.83
N PRO A 24 -15.22 23.85 -7.29
CA PRO A 24 -15.86 25.14 -7.45
C PRO A 24 -15.88 25.53 -8.93
N GLY A 25 -17.08 25.72 -9.49
CA GLY A 25 -17.27 26.42 -10.77
C GLY A 25 -17.65 25.58 -12.00
N ARG A 26 -18.16 24.35 -11.91
CA ARG A 26 -18.77 23.69 -13.09
C ARG A 26 -19.78 22.57 -12.75
N ASP A 27 -21.08 22.87 -12.87
CA ASP A 27 -22.21 21.94 -12.67
C ASP A 27 -22.38 20.93 -13.82
N ARG A 28 -21.40 20.05 -14.07
CA ARG A 28 -21.61 18.91 -14.98
C ARG A 28 -20.98 17.64 -14.43
N ALA A 29 -21.80 16.61 -14.26
CA ALA A 29 -21.37 15.25 -13.94
C ALA A 29 -20.34 14.79 -14.99
N LEU A 30 -19.18 14.33 -14.54
CA LEU A 30 -18.13 13.84 -15.42
C LEU A 30 -18.61 12.55 -16.09
N THR A 31 -18.66 12.55 -17.42
CA THR A 31 -19.00 11.37 -18.22
C THR A 31 -17.92 10.30 -18.07
N GLN A 32 -18.26 9.02 -18.28
CA GLN A 32 -17.29 7.91 -18.20
C GLN A 32 -16.03 8.10 -19.08
N LEU A 33 -16.14 8.90 -20.15
CA LEU A 33 -15.03 9.22 -21.04
C LEU A 33 -14.02 10.20 -20.40
N GLN A 34 -14.44 11.06 -19.49
CA GLN A 34 -13.55 11.97 -18.74
C GLN A 34 -12.80 11.28 -17.60
N VAL A 35 -13.38 10.24 -16.99
CA VAL A 35 -12.67 9.38 -16.03
C VAL A 35 -11.53 8.63 -16.73
N ARG A 36 -11.75 8.14 -17.97
CA ARG A 36 -10.71 7.51 -18.80
C ARG A 36 -9.55 8.46 -19.13
N ALA A 37 -9.82 9.75 -19.38
CA ALA A 37 -8.78 10.74 -19.67
C ALA A 37 -7.95 11.16 -18.45
N LEU A 38 -8.51 11.10 -17.23
CA LEU A 38 -7.76 11.27 -15.99
C LEU A 38 -6.86 10.06 -15.68
N TRP A 39 -7.16 8.91 -16.27
CA TRP A 39 -6.42 7.67 -16.07
C TRP A 39 -5.27 7.49 -17.08
N SER A 40 -5.28 8.17 -18.22
CA SER A 40 -4.30 7.99 -19.29
C SER A 40 -2.93 8.62 -19.02
N ASN A 41 -2.80 9.54 -18.05
CA ASN A 41 -1.57 10.29 -17.79
C ASN A 41 -1.10 10.28 -16.32
N ALA A 42 -1.29 9.19 -15.57
CA ALA A 42 -0.56 9.09 -14.30
C ALA A 42 0.87 8.61 -14.58
N GLY A 43 1.83 9.52 -14.41
CA GLY A 43 3.24 9.18 -14.41
C GLY A 43 3.51 8.09 -13.37
N SER A 44 3.94 6.92 -13.85
CA SER A 44 4.51 5.88 -13.00
C SER A 44 5.73 6.45 -12.30
N ARG A 45 5.72 6.48 -10.98
CA ARG A 45 6.90 6.88 -10.20
C ARG A 45 7.64 5.63 -9.78
N THR A 46 8.85 5.49 -10.32
CA THR A 46 9.77 4.41 -9.94
C THR A 46 10.96 5.04 -9.24
N VAL A 47 11.29 4.54 -8.05
CA VAL A 47 12.47 4.90 -7.29
C VAL A 47 13.34 3.65 -7.18
N ALA A 48 14.52 3.69 -7.77
CA ALA A 48 15.52 2.66 -7.62
C ALA A 48 16.50 3.04 -6.51
N VAL A 49 16.81 2.09 -5.64
CA VAL A 49 17.78 2.24 -4.55
C VAL A 49 18.76 1.08 -4.63
N ASP A 50 20.04 1.40 -4.73
CA ASP A 50 21.11 0.40 -4.70
C ASP A 50 21.45 0.05 -3.25
N LEU A 51 21.20 -1.19 -2.85
CA LEU A 51 21.54 -1.76 -1.55
C LEU A 51 22.77 -2.66 -1.72
N GLY A 52 23.93 -2.05 -1.93
CA GLY A 52 25.18 -2.75 -2.19
C GLY A 52 25.10 -3.59 -3.48
N ASN A 53 25.05 -4.92 -3.32
CA ASN A 53 24.98 -5.86 -4.45
C ASN A 53 23.54 -6.15 -4.94
N ARG A 54 22.51 -5.60 -4.29
CA ARG A 54 21.11 -5.82 -4.65
C ARG A 54 20.45 -4.50 -5.02
N LYS A 55 19.71 -4.48 -6.12
CA LYS A 55 18.92 -3.31 -6.54
C LYS A 55 17.48 -3.49 -6.06
N LEU A 56 16.98 -2.50 -5.34
CA LEU A 56 15.59 -2.46 -4.88
C LEU A 56 14.86 -1.37 -5.63
N GLU A 57 13.82 -1.75 -6.36
CA GLU A 57 12.99 -0.84 -7.14
C GLU A 57 11.60 -0.76 -6.51
N ILE A 58 11.16 0.45 -6.22
CA ILE A 58 9.81 0.72 -5.73
C ILE A 58 9.07 1.46 -6.83
N SER A 59 8.03 0.85 -7.37
CA SER A 59 7.16 1.46 -8.38
C SER A 59 5.76 1.72 -7.80
N SER A 60 5.20 2.88 -8.13
CA SER A 60 3.87 3.30 -7.68
C SER A 60 3.07 3.91 -8.82
N GLY A 61 1.74 3.80 -8.74
CA GLY A 61 0.80 4.41 -9.70
C GLY A 61 0.42 3.55 -10.91
N LYS A 62 1.09 2.41 -11.14
CA LYS A 62 0.75 1.47 -12.23
C LYS A 62 -0.44 0.56 -11.89
N LEU A 63 -0.46 0.00 -10.68
CA LEU A 63 -1.41 -1.01 -10.23
C LEU A 63 -2.28 -0.51 -9.07
N ALA A 64 -3.47 -1.11 -8.91
CA ALA A 64 -4.38 -0.87 -7.79
C ALA A 64 -4.70 0.62 -7.52
N ARG A 65 -5.06 1.37 -8.57
CA ARG A 65 -5.29 2.83 -8.52
C ARG A 65 -6.52 3.27 -7.71
N PHE A 66 -7.36 2.33 -7.33
CA PHE A 66 -8.50 2.56 -6.44
C PHE A 66 -8.15 2.47 -4.96
N ALA A 67 -6.99 1.91 -4.62
CA ALA A 67 -6.50 1.93 -3.25
C ALA A 67 -5.98 3.31 -2.90
N ASP A 68 -6.10 3.70 -1.62
CA ASP A 68 -5.57 4.97 -1.13
C ASP A 68 -4.05 5.04 -1.26
N GLY A 69 -3.37 3.90 -1.17
CA GLY A 69 -1.95 3.74 -1.48
C GLY A 69 -1.65 2.40 -2.14
N SER A 70 -0.80 2.41 -3.17
CA SER A 70 -0.26 1.21 -3.80
C SER A 70 1.23 1.34 -4.11
N ALA A 71 1.97 0.28 -3.81
CA ALA A 71 3.40 0.18 -4.11
C ALA A 71 3.73 -1.25 -4.55
N VAL A 72 4.56 -1.37 -5.57
CA VAL A 72 5.18 -2.63 -5.98
C VAL A 72 6.66 -2.52 -5.69
N VAL A 73 7.15 -3.38 -4.82
CA VAL A 73 8.56 -3.48 -4.45
C VAL A 73 9.14 -4.67 -5.18
N GLN A 74 10.21 -4.43 -5.94
CA GLN A 74 10.91 -5.45 -6.71
C GLN A 74 12.39 -5.47 -6.29
N SER A 75 12.94 -6.66 -6.16
CA SER A 75 14.37 -6.88 -5.96
C SER A 75 14.79 -8.07 -6.80
N GLY A 76 15.55 -7.82 -7.87
CA GLY A 76 15.82 -8.84 -8.89
C GLY A 76 14.51 -9.36 -9.51
N ASP A 77 14.27 -10.66 -9.39
CA ASP A 77 13.08 -11.33 -9.93
C ASP A 77 11.97 -11.52 -8.89
N THR A 78 12.22 -11.19 -7.62
CA THR A 78 11.19 -11.20 -6.57
C THR A 78 10.41 -9.89 -6.57
N ALA A 79 9.07 -9.98 -6.63
CA ALA A 79 8.18 -8.83 -6.65
C ALA A 79 7.02 -9.00 -5.66
N VAL A 80 6.77 -7.95 -4.88
CA VAL A 80 5.70 -7.88 -3.87
C VAL A 80 4.86 -6.63 -4.12
N MET A 81 3.54 -6.80 -4.18
CA MET A 81 2.59 -5.70 -4.26
C MET A 81 1.94 -5.46 -2.91
N VAL A 82 2.03 -4.22 -2.42
CA VAL A 82 1.42 -3.78 -1.17
C VAL A 82 0.38 -2.72 -1.47
N THR A 83 -0.80 -2.90 -0.89
CA THR A 83 -1.93 -1.97 -1.01
C THR A 83 -2.43 -1.60 0.38
N ALA A 84 -2.68 -0.32 0.60
CA ALA A 84 -3.26 0.21 1.83
C ALA A 84 -4.58 0.91 1.49
N VAL A 85 -5.62 0.57 2.26
CA VAL A 85 -6.96 1.15 2.13
C VAL A 85 -7.43 1.58 3.51
N SER A 86 -7.89 2.81 3.63
CA SER A 86 -8.48 3.35 4.85
C SER A 86 -9.93 3.74 4.60
N LYS A 87 -10.81 3.43 5.55
CA LYS A 87 -12.19 3.94 5.49
C LYS A 87 -12.24 5.44 5.78
N THR A 88 -13.19 6.11 5.16
CA THR A 88 -13.49 7.54 5.35
C THR A 88 -14.12 7.84 6.71
N LYS A 89 -14.85 6.87 7.29
CA LYS A 89 -15.56 7.04 8.56
C LYS A 89 -14.75 6.45 9.72
N PRO A 90 -14.55 7.20 10.81
CA PRO A 90 -13.90 6.66 12.00
C PRO A 90 -14.80 5.60 12.65
N SER A 91 -14.19 4.56 13.18
CA SER A 91 -14.90 3.55 13.96
C SER A 91 -15.10 4.03 15.41
N PRO A 92 -16.13 3.53 16.12
CA PRO A 92 -16.39 3.91 17.51
C PRO A 92 -15.42 3.26 18.51
N SER A 93 -14.36 2.59 18.04
CA SER A 93 -13.45 1.80 18.87
C SER A 93 -12.39 2.69 19.54
N GLN A 94 -12.07 2.39 20.80
CA GLN A 94 -11.01 3.08 21.57
C GLN A 94 -9.58 2.70 21.10
N PHE A 95 -9.47 1.75 20.17
CA PHE A 95 -8.21 1.26 19.61
C PHE A 95 -8.21 1.36 18.09
N MET A 96 -7.04 1.54 17.48
CA MET A 96 -6.88 1.60 16.02
C MET A 96 -7.12 0.22 15.37
N PRO A 97 -8.22 0.05 14.61
CA PRO A 97 -8.50 -1.19 13.90
C PRO A 97 -7.63 -1.26 12.65
N LEU A 98 -6.49 -1.95 12.79
CA LEU A 98 -5.55 -2.21 11.71
C LEU A 98 -5.52 -3.71 11.44
N VAL A 99 -5.81 -4.08 10.20
CA VAL A 99 -5.72 -5.46 9.71
C VAL A 99 -4.60 -5.51 8.68
N VAL A 100 -3.66 -6.43 8.88
CA VAL A 100 -2.57 -6.68 7.95
C VAL A 100 -2.67 -8.12 7.48
N ASP A 101 -2.81 -8.29 6.17
CA ASP A 101 -2.89 -9.59 5.54
C ASP A 101 -1.70 -9.77 4.60
N TYR A 102 -0.93 -10.84 4.82
CA TYR A 102 0.15 -11.25 3.93
C TYR A 102 -0.27 -12.53 3.22
N ARG A 103 -0.27 -12.51 1.88
CA ARG A 103 -0.68 -13.63 1.02
C ARG A 103 0.42 -14.03 0.06
N GLN A 104 0.91 -15.24 0.23
CA GLN A 104 1.88 -15.91 -0.62
C GLN A 104 1.16 -16.76 -1.65
N LYS A 105 1.10 -16.24 -2.87
CA LYS A 105 0.49 -16.98 -3.97
C LYS A 105 1.41 -18.09 -4.47
N ALA A 106 0.89 -19.31 -4.62
CA ALA A 106 1.61 -20.43 -5.24
C ALA A 106 2.00 -20.12 -6.69
N ALA A 107 1.17 -19.30 -7.36
CA ALA A 107 1.45 -18.76 -8.69
C ALA A 107 2.75 -17.93 -8.73
N ALA A 108 3.15 -17.28 -7.62
CA ALA A 108 4.39 -16.51 -7.56
C ALA A 108 5.65 -17.38 -7.66
N ALA A 109 5.55 -18.66 -7.30
CA ALA A 109 6.61 -19.66 -7.47
C ALA A 109 6.45 -20.47 -8.76
N GLY A 110 5.50 -20.13 -9.63
CA GLY A 110 5.19 -20.87 -10.86
C GLY A 110 4.62 -22.27 -10.63
N ARG A 111 4.08 -22.55 -9.43
CA ARG A 111 3.55 -23.87 -9.08
C ARG A 111 2.03 -23.84 -8.95
N ILE A 112 1.38 -24.85 -9.51
CA ILE A 112 -0.05 -25.07 -9.31
C ILE A 112 -0.23 -25.77 -7.96
N PRO A 113 -1.08 -25.25 -7.05
CA PRO A 113 -1.34 -25.90 -5.77
C PRO A 113 -1.94 -27.30 -6.00
N THR A 114 -1.34 -28.31 -5.37
CA THR A 114 -1.69 -29.74 -5.52
C THR A 114 -2.93 -30.15 -4.73
N ASN A 115 -3.57 -29.22 -4.03
CA ASN A 115 -4.77 -29.46 -3.25
C ASN A 115 -5.97 -29.79 -4.16
N TYR A 116 -6.95 -30.53 -3.63
CA TYR A 116 -8.19 -30.91 -4.32
C TYR A 116 -8.90 -29.72 -4.98
N LEU A 117 -8.97 -28.58 -4.27
CA LEU A 117 -9.60 -27.36 -4.78
C LEU A 117 -8.73 -26.54 -5.74
N ARG A 118 -7.46 -26.93 -5.96
CA ARG A 118 -6.47 -26.21 -6.78
C ARG A 118 -6.41 -24.70 -6.47
N ARG A 119 -6.62 -24.36 -5.20
CA ARG A 119 -6.62 -23.00 -4.65
C ARG A 119 -5.84 -23.03 -3.34
N GLU A 120 -5.26 -21.88 -2.98
CA GLU A 120 -4.63 -21.69 -1.67
C GLU A 120 -5.72 -21.75 -0.59
N ILE A 121 -5.57 -22.69 0.34
CA ILE A 121 -6.49 -22.83 1.49
C ILE A 121 -5.77 -22.35 2.73
N GLY A 122 -6.35 -21.35 3.38
CA GLY A 122 -5.90 -20.85 4.68
C GLY A 122 -4.64 -19.98 4.62
N THR A 123 -4.28 -19.48 5.80
CA THR A 123 -3.06 -18.72 6.04
C THR A 123 -2.02 -19.67 6.64
N SER A 124 -0.87 -19.82 6.01
CA SER A 124 0.27 -20.56 6.56
C SER A 124 0.90 -19.82 7.74
N ASP A 125 1.60 -20.54 8.61
CA ASP A 125 2.25 -19.95 9.79
C ASP A 125 3.25 -18.85 9.42
N LYS A 126 4.00 -19.04 8.33
CA LYS A 126 4.92 -18.02 7.81
C LYS A 126 4.19 -16.73 7.47
N GLU A 127 3.04 -16.83 6.80
CA GLU A 127 2.25 -15.65 6.44
C GLU A 127 1.67 -14.94 7.66
N ILE A 128 1.23 -15.70 8.67
CA ILE A 128 0.74 -15.15 9.95
C ILE A 128 1.87 -14.44 10.71
N LEU A 129 3.08 -15.01 10.72
CA LEU A 129 4.23 -14.40 11.37
C LEU A 129 4.65 -13.12 10.66
N THR A 130 4.74 -13.14 9.34
CA THR A 130 5.11 -11.96 8.54
C THR A 130 4.05 -10.85 8.68
N SER A 131 2.75 -11.18 8.68
CA SER A 131 1.70 -10.18 8.87
C SER A 131 1.80 -9.50 10.25
N ARG A 132 2.08 -10.27 11.31
CA ARG A 132 2.30 -9.74 12.67
C ARG A 132 3.54 -8.86 12.77
N ILE A 133 4.63 -9.22 12.07
CA ILE A 133 5.85 -8.40 12.03
C ILE A 133 5.56 -7.05 11.36
N ILE A 134 4.83 -7.07 10.24
CA ILE A 134 4.44 -5.84 9.55
C ILE A 134 3.56 -4.98 10.45
N ASP A 135 2.50 -5.53 11.06
CA ASP A 135 1.59 -4.81 11.97
C ASP A 135 2.34 -4.11 13.10
N ARG A 136 3.22 -4.83 13.81
CA ARG A 136 4.04 -4.26 14.89
C ARG A 136 4.94 -3.12 14.41
N SER A 137 5.44 -3.20 13.18
CA SER A 137 6.34 -2.18 12.62
C SER A 137 5.64 -0.91 12.16
N ILE A 138 4.37 -1.01 11.71
CA ILE A 138 3.62 0.12 11.17
C ILE A 138 2.72 0.79 12.21
N ARG A 139 2.21 0.05 13.20
CA ARG A 139 1.34 0.58 14.26
C ARG A 139 1.91 1.82 14.99
N PRO A 140 3.20 1.88 15.37
CA PRO A 140 3.74 3.06 16.03
C PRO A 140 3.90 4.28 15.11
N LEU A 141 3.79 4.12 13.78
CA LEU A 141 3.92 5.22 12.83
C LEU A 141 2.63 6.05 12.71
N PHE A 142 1.51 5.56 13.22
CA PHE A 142 0.24 6.28 13.19
C PHE A 142 0.16 7.31 14.33
N PRO A 143 -0.37 8.52 14.07
CA PRO A 143 -0.56 9.52 15.11
C PRO A 143 -1.56 9.03 16.17
N ALA A 144 -1.36 9.46 17.41
CA ALA A 144 -2.30 9.17 18.49
C ALA A 144 -3.70 9.72 18.14
N GLY A 145 -4.74 8.90 18.35
CA GLY A 145 -6.13 9.25 18.02
C GLY A 145 -6.57 8.91 16.59
N TYR A 146 -5.79 8.11 15.85
CA TYR A 146 -6.20 7.58 14.55
C TYR A 146 -7.12 6.35 14.72
N PHE A 147 -8.42 6.52 14.42
CA PHE A 147 -9.45 5.48 14.59
C PHE A 147 -10.12 5.08 13.28
N TYR A 148 -9.38 5.12 12.17
CA TYR A 148 -9.92 4.69 10.87
C TYR A 148 -9.57 3.23 10.62
N ASP A 149 -10.58 2.45 10.22
CA ASP A 149 -10.40 1.08 9.72
C ASP A 149 -9.42 1.09 8.56
N THR A 150 -8.22 0.57 8.82
CA THR A 150 -7.15 0.51 7.82
C THR A 150 -6.82 -0.95 7.55
N GLN A 151 -6.83 -1.31 6.28
CA GLN A 151 -6.43 -2.62 5.80
C GLN A 151 -5.18 -2.50 4.94
N VAL A 152 -4.17 -3.28 5.27
CA VAL A 152 -2.95 -3.43 4.48
C VAL A 152 -2.91 -4.85 3.94
N LEU A 153 -2.93 -4.99 2.62
CA LEU A 153 -2.82 -6.27 1.95
C LEU A 153 -1.49 -6.34 1.20
N CYS A 154 -0.69 -7.36 1.52
CA CYS A 154 0.59 -7.66 0.90
C CYS A 154 0.43 -8.93 0.06
N ASN A 155 0.49 -8.79 -1.26
CA ASN A 155 0.39 -9.89 -2.21
C ASN A 155 1.74 -10.15 -2.88
N LEU A 156 2.22 -11.38 -2.79
CA LEU A 156 3.39 -11.84 -3.53
C LEU A 156 3.05 -12.08 -5.00
N LEU A 157 3.83 -11.48 -5.89
CA LEU A 157 3.67 -11.61 -7.35
C LEU A 157 4.67 -12.59 -7.95
N ALA A 158 5.93 -12.51 -7.54
CA ALA A 158 7.01 -13.37 -8.03
C ALA A 158 8.01 -13.65 -6.90
N VAL A 159 8.56 -14.87 -6.87
CA VAL A 159 9.57 -15.30 -5.90
C VAL A 159 10.66 -16.07 -6.64
N ASP A 160 11.91 -15.63 -6.47
CA ASP A 160 13.11 -16.24 -7.06
C ASP A 160 13.76 -17.32 -6.18
N GLY A 161 13.36 -17.41 -4.90
CA GLY A 161 13.92 -18.35 -3.92
C GLY A 161 15.30 -17.98 -3.38
N VAL A 162 15.89 -16.88 -3.86
CA VAL A 162 17.19 -16.35 -3.43
C VAL A 162 17.01 -15.14 -2.51
N ASN A 163 15.97 -14.35 -2.77
CA ASN A 163 15.60 -13.17 -1.98
C ASN A 163 14.40 -13.48 -1.10
N GLU A 164 14.50 -13.11 0.17
CA GLU A 164 13.40 -13.28 1.10
C GLU A 164 12.32 -12.21 0.84
N PRO A 165 11.07 -12.62 0.53
CA PRO A 165 10.01 -11.68 0.21
C PRO A 165 9.52 -10.87 1.41
N ASP A 166 9.75 -11.36 2.63
CA ASP A 166 9.22 -10.76 3.86
C ASP A 166 9.82 -9.37 4.10
N VAL A 167 11.12 -9.19 3.83
CA VAL A 167 11.81 -7.90 3.97
C VAL A 167 11.28 -6.89 2.96
N LEU A 168 11.00 -7.33 1.72
CA LEU A 168 10.43 -6.49 0.67
C LEU A 168 9.01 -6.05 1.05
N ALA A 169 8.22 -6.95 1.63
CA ALA A 169 6.87 -6.66 2.09
C ALA A 169 6.85 -5.64 3.24
N ILE A 170 7.79 -5.73 4.18
CA ILE A 170 7.93 -4.75 5.27
C ILE A 170 8.27 -3.36 4.71
N ASN A 171 9.20 -3.30 3.75
CA ASN A 171 9.58 -2.03 3.11
C ASN A 171 8.41 -1.42 2.32
N GLY A 172 7.64 -2.25 1.61
CA GLY A 172 6.43 -1.82 0.90
C GLY A 172 5.31 -1.35 1.83
N GLY A 173 5.10 -2.02 2.97
CA GLY A 173 4.08 -1.65 3.96
C GLY A 173 4.30 -0.29 4.62
N LYS A 174 5.55 0.19 4.63
CA LYS A 174 5.90 1.52 5.15
C LYS A 174 5.87 2.61 4.08
N TYR A 175 5.70 2.25 2.81
CA TYR A 175 5.73 3.23 1.74
C TYR A 175 4.52 4.17 1.82
N LYS A 176 4.79 5.43 2.13
CA LYS A 176 3.84 6.53 2.05
C LYS A 176 4.12 7.31 0.78
N SER A 177 3.15 7.37 -0.14
CA SER A 177 3.24 8.30 -1.26
C SER A 177 3.35 9.72 -0.70
N ARG A 178 4.48 10.37 -0.95
CA ARG A 178 4.65 11.81 -0.72
C ARG A 178 3.91 12.53 -1.85
N ASP A 179 2.60 12.71 -1.67
CA ASP A 179 1.76 13.60 -2.49
C ASP A 179 0.99 14.57 -1.59
#